data_AF-X0SJ08-F1
#
_entry.id   AF-X0SJ08-F1
#
_cell.length_a   1.000
_cell.length_b   1.000
_cell.length_c   1.000
_cell.angle_alpha   90.00
_cell.angle_beta   90.00
_cell.angle_gamma   90.00
#
_symmetry.space_group_name_H-M   'P 1'
#
loop_
_entity.id
_entity.type
_entity.pdbx_description
1 polymer ?
#
loop_
_entity_poly.entity_id
_entity_poly.type
_entity_poly.pdbx_seq_one_letter_code
_entity_poly.pdbx_strand_id
1 'polypeptide(L)'
;MISDKELSTFIQKLAGQKEILQKLLDSVNEHWGEEDLVYRFYHQSFKVYGLQRYTLNIVEELKKLAPEQPMNKWFLQILDEGTGISFERDHNQRWLKVTRPILEAFWHAKYMLEQAVKYGGFYDTPPRILESGFAALLCLYGWR
;
A
#
# COMPACT_ATOMS: atom_id res chain seq x y z
N MET A 1 2.64 -8.16 21.60
CA MET A 1 1.42 -8.86 21.16
C MET A 1 0.28 -7.88 21.23
N ILE A 2 -0.53 -7.82 20.18
CA ILE A 2 -1.74 -7.00 20.15
C ILE A 2 -2.75 -7.57 21.15
N SER A 3 -3.43 -6.71 21.90
CA SER A 3 -4.53 -7.13 22.79
C SER A 3 -5.83 -7.36 22.00
N ASP A 4 -6.75 -8.18 22.52
CA ASP A 4 -8.08 -8.38 21.91
C ASP A 4 -8.84 -7.07 21.71
N LYS A 5 -8.65 -6.11 22.62
CA LYS A 5 -9.25 -4.78 22.52
C LYS A 5 -8.68 -3.97 21.36
N GLU A 6 -7.36 -3.97 21.18
CA GLU A 6 -6.70 -3.31 20.05
C GLU A 6 -7.09 -3.97 18.73
N LEU A 7 -7.13 -5.31 18.69
CA LEU A 7 -7.54 -6.07 17.51
C LEU A 7 -9.00 -5.80 17.13
N SER A 8 -9.91 -5.77 18.11
CA SER A 8 -11.31 -5.39 17.89
C SER A 8 -11.44 -3.96 17.35
N THR A 9 -10.64 -3.03 17.89
CA THR A 9 -10.62 -1.64 17.43
C THR A 9 -10.13 -1.54 15.98
N PHE A 10 -9.07 -2.28 15.64
CA PHE A 10 -8.54 -2.34 14.28
C PHE A 10 -9.57 -2.91 13.29
N ILE A 11 -10.24 -4.01 13.65
CA ILE A 11 -11.30 -4.62 12.85
C ILE A 11 -12.43 -3.63 12.56
N GLN A 12 -12.91 -2.92 13.59
CA GLN A 12 -13.97 -1.90 13.43
C GLN A 12 -13.54 -0.75 12.53
N LYS A 13 -12.31 -0.23 12.69
CA LYS A 13 -11.77 0.81 11.82
C LYS A 13 -11.64 0.34 10.37
N LEU A 14 -11.15 -0.87 10.16
CA LEU A 14 -11.01 -1.46 8.83
C LEU A 14 -12.37 -1.59 8.14
N ALA A 15 -13.39 -2.06 8.86
CA ALA A 15 -14.76 -2.12 8.36
C ALA A 15 -15.30 -0.72 7.99
N GLY A 16 -15.10 0.27 8.87
CA GLY A 16 -15.55 1.65 8.64
C GLY A 16 -14.85 2.37 7.48
N GLN A 17 -13.60 2.01 7.16
CA GLN A 17 -12.83 2.59 6.06
C GLN A 17 -13.03 1.87 4.72
N LYS A 18 -13.74 0.72 4.69
CA LYS A 18 -13.80 -0.16 3.51
C LYS A 18 -14.18 0.57 2.21
N GLU A 19 -15.23 1.39 2.25
CA GLU A 19 -15.71 2.09 1.04
C GLU A 19 -14.70 3.10 0.50
N ILE A 20 -13.98 3.78 1.39
CA ILE A 20 -12.92 4.74 1.01
C ILE A 20 -11.76 3.97 0.37
N LEU A 21 -11.34 2.88 1.01
CA LEU A 21 -10.27 2.01 0.50
C LEU A 21 -10.63 1.37 -0.84
N GLN A 22 -11.89 0.95 -1.03
CA GLN A 22 -12.37 0.41 -2.30
C GLN A 22 -12.31 1.45 -3.42
N LYS A 23 -12.81 2.67 -3.17
CA LYS A 23 -12.74 3.76 -4.17
C LYS A 23 -11.30 4.10 -4.54
N LEU A 24 -10.39 4.08 -3.57
CA LEU A 24 -8.97 4.27 -3.84
C LEU A 24 -8.42 3.13 -4.71
N LEU A 25 -8.76 1.86 -4.39
CA LEU A 25 -8.34 0.70 -5.17
C LEU A 25 -8.88 0.76 -6.61
N ASP A 26 -10.13 1.17 -6.78
CA ASP A 26 -10.74 1.35 -8.10
C ASP A 26 -9.96 2.40 -8.90
N SER A 27 -9.64 3.55 -8.30
CA SER A 27 -8.86 4.61 -8.95
C SER A 27 -7.42 4.20 -9.31
N VAL A 28 -6.84 3.26 -8.54
CA VAL A 28 -5.52 2.66 -8.83
C VAL A 28 -5.62 1.72 -10.02
N ASN A 29 -6.70 0.95 -10.13
CA ASN A 29 -6.92 -0.04 -11.19
C ASN A 29 -7.49 0.56 -12.49
N GLU A 30 -7.88 1.83 -12.49
CA GLU A 30 -8.34 2.53 -13.70
C GLU A 30 -7.22 2.64 -14.77
N HIS A 31 -7.64 2.91 -16.01
CA HIS A 31 -6.76 3.01 -17.18
C HIS A 31 -5.54 3.95 -16.96
N TRP A 32 -5.73 5.10 -16.31
CA TRP A 32 -4.65 6.06 -16.04
C TRP A 32 -3.81 5.73 -14.80
N GLY A 33 -4.21 4.73 -14.03
CA GLY A 33 -3.50 4.22 -12.87
C GLY A 33 -2.49 3.17 -13.26
N GLU A 34 -2.64 1.97 -12.72
CA GLU A 34 -1.73 0.84 -12.92
C GLU A 34 -1.48 0.52 -14.39
N GLU A 35 -2.53 0.46 -15.21
CA GLU A 35 -2.42 0.06 -16.62
C GLU A 35 -1.48 0.99 -17.39
N ASP A 36 -1.75 2.31 -17.43
CA ASP A 36 -0.84 3.27 -18.07
C ASP A 36 0.51 3.27 -17.38
N LEU A 37 0.57 3.50 -16.07
CA LEU A 37 1.82 3.86 -15.41
C LEU A 37 2.82 2.69 -15.32
N VAL A 38 2.35 1.45 -15.21
CA VAL A 38 3.23 0.27 -15.23
C VAL A 38 3.80 0.04 -16.62
N TYR A 39 3.03 0.16 -17.70
CA TYR A 39 3.62 -0.02 -19.04
C TYR A 39 4.64 1.08 -19.36
N ARG A 40 4.49 2.28 -18.78
CA ARG A 40 5.44 3.39 -18.94
C ARG A 40 6.85 3.04 -18.45
N PHE A 41 6.98 2.09 -17.52
CA PHE A 41 8.27 1.50 -17.17
C PHE A 41 8.96 0.87 -18.38
N TYR A 42 8.25 0.01 -19.12
CA TYR A 42 8.78 -0.67 -20.31
C TYR A 42 8.99 0.29 -21.48
N HIS A 43 8.12 1.29 -21.61
CA HIS A 43 8.26 2.35 -22.60
C HIS A 43 9.37 3.37 -22.26
N GLN A 44 10.00 3.28 -21.08
CA GLN A 44 10.98 4.26 -20.62
C GLN A 44 10.44 5.70 -20.58
N SER A 45 9.20 5.87 -20.14
CA SER A 45 8.54 7.17 -20.06
C SER A 45 8.51 7.70 -18.62
N PHE A 46 8.83 8.98 -18.44
CA PHE A 46 8.79 9.67 -17.14
C PHE A 46 7.43 9.58 -16.44
N LYS A 47 6.35 9.22 -17.15
CA LYS A 47 5.03 9.01 -16.55
C LYS A 47 5.02 7.93 -15.46
N VAL A 48 5.91 6.93 -15.51
CA VAL A 48 6.03 5.89 -14.46
C VAL A 48 6.19 6.49 -13.05
N TYR A 49 6.77 7.69 -12.93
CA TYR A 49 6.94 8.40 -11.67
C TYR A 49 5.59 8.77 -11.02
N GLY A 50 4.50 8.80 -11.80
CA GLY A 50 3.14 8.99 -11.31
C GLY A 50 2.68 7.91 -10.33
N LEU A 51 3.28 6.71 -10.33
CA LEU A 51 2.98 5.65 -9.36
C LEU A 51 3.25 6.07 -7.92
N GLN A 52 4.19 7.00 -7.71
CA GLN A 52 4.51 7.52 -6.38
C GLN A 52 3.29 8.20 -5.73
N ARG A 53 2.45 8.90 -6.52
CA ARG A 53 1.23 9.53 -6.02
C ARG A 53 0.24 8.51 -5.48
N TYR A 54 0.00 7.44 -6.24
CA TYR A 54 -0.88 6.35 -5.79
C TYR A 54 -0.30 5.67 -4.55
N THR A 55 1.00 5.38 -4.56
CA THR A 55 1.71 4.79 -3.40
C THR A 55 1.50 5.62 -2.13
N LEU A 56 1.71 6.94 -2.20
CA LEU A 56 1.55 7.84 -1.06
C LEU A 56 0.10 7.94 -0.58
N ASN A 57 -0.87 8.04 -1.49
CA ASN A 57 -2.30 8.06 -1.15
C ASN A 57 -2.73 6.76 -0.44
N ILE A 58 -2.26 5.61 -0.94
CA ILE A 58 -2.52 4.30 -0.32
C ILE A 58 -1.94 4.26 1.10
N VAL A 59 -0.69 4.67 1.27
CA VAL A 59 -0.01 4.68 2.57
C VAL A 59 -0.71 5.62 3.55
N GLU A 60 -1.18 6.77 3.08
CA GLU A 60 -1.94 7.71 3.91
C GLU A 60 -3.22 7.08 4.47
N GLU A 61 -4.01 6.41 3.63
CA GLU A 61 -5.24 5.74 4.07
C GLU A 61 -4.98 4.55 4.98
N LEU A 62 -3.93 3.76 4.69
CA LEU A 62 -3.52 2.66 5.57
C LEU A 62 -3.09 3.18 6.95
N LYS A 63 -2.31 4.27 7.03
CA LYS A 63 -1.90 4.87 8.31
C LYS A 63 -3.09 5.25 9.20
N LYS A 64 -4.22 5.65 8.63
CA LYS A 64 -5.44 6.01 9.39
C LYS A 64 -6.05 4.82 10.13
N LEU A 65 -5.78 3.58 9.71
CA LEU A 65 -6.28 2.37 10.37
C LEU A 65 -5.66 2.14 11.75
N ALA A 66 -4.38 2.50 11.92
CA ALA A 66 -3.66 2.37 13.19
C ALA A 66 -2.66 3.54 13.37
N PRO A 67 -3.14 4.77 13.60
CA PRO A 67 -2.30 5.98 13.56
C PRO A 67 -1.22 6.01 14.65
N GLU A 68 -1.45 5.34 15.77
CA GLU A 68 -0.50 5.27 16.88
C GLU A 68 0.57 4.17 16.69
N GLN A 69 0.48 3.36 15.64
CA GLN A 69 1.40 2.27 15.40
C GLN A 69 2.35 2.60 14.24
N PRO A 70 3.67 2.43 14.43
CA PRO A 70 4.59 2.54 13.32
C PRO A 70 4.33 1.41 12.32
N MET A 71 4.40 1.74 11.04
CA MET A 71 4.40 0.71 9.99
C MET A 71 5.70 -0.09 10.01
N ASN A 72 5.66 -1.27 9.41
CA ASN A 72 6.77 -2.20 9.34
C ASN A 72 8.02 -1.55 8.74
N LYS A 73 9.16 -1.71 9.40
CA LYS A 73 10.43 -1.08 8.99
C LYS A 73 10.87 -1.40 7.56
N TRP A 74 10.61 -2.61 7.07
CA TRP A 74 10.96 -3.00 5.70
C TRP A 74 10.03 -2.35 4.69
N PHE A 75 8.75 -2.26 5.03
CA PHE A 75 7.79 -1.51 4.21
C PHE A 75 8.17 -0.03 4.15
N LEU A 76 8.55 0.59 5.26
CA LEU A 76 9.02 1.98 5.29
C LEU A 76 10.29 2.18 4.45
N GLN A 77 11.24 1.25 4.49
CA GLN A 77 12.43 1.29 3.63
C GLN A 77 12.06 1.23 2.14
N ILE A 78 11.16 0.32 1.75
CA ILE A 78 10.66 0.22 0.36
C ILE A 78 10.01 1.54 -0.07
N LEU A 79 9.22 2.18 0.80
CA LEU A 79 8.60 3.47 0.49
C LEU A 79 9.63 4.60 0.31
N ASP A 80 10.64 4.65 1.17
CA ASP A 80 11.71 5.65 1.10
C ASP A 80 12.50 5.53 -0.21
N GLU A 81 12.83 4.29 -0.61
CA GLU A 81 13.56 4.03 -1.85
C GLU A 81 12.70 4.27 -3.12
N GLY A 82 11.38 4.15 -3.01
CA GLY A 82 10.45 4.21 -4.15
C GLY A 82 9.64 5.51 -4.31
N THR A 83 9.77 6.48 -3.39
CA THR A 83 8.98 7.73 -3.42
C THR A 83 9.84 8.99 -3.21
N GLY A 84 9.27 10.17 -3.46
CA GLY A 84 10.00 11.46 -3.39
C GLY A 84 10.97 11.72 -4.54
N ILE A 85 10.99 10.88 -5.57
CA ILE A 85 11.94 10.95 -6.68
C ILE A 85 11.39 11.88 -7.76
N SER A 86 12.14 12.92 -8.10
CA SER A 86 11.86 13.77 -9.27
C SER A 86 12.55 13.22 -10.51
N PHE A 87 11.90 13.28 -11.68
CA PHE A 87 12.51 12.80 -12.91
C PHE A 87 13.67 13.70 -13.35
N GLU A 88 14.81 13.10 -13.65
CA GLU A 88 15.97 13.73 -14.28
C GLU A 88 16.33 12.98 -15.56
N ARG A 89 16.84 13.71 -16.57
CA ARG A 89 17.20 13.09 -17.86
C ARG A 89 18.25 11.99 -17.72
N ASP A 90 19.16 12.11 -16.75
CA ASP A 90 20.18 11.08 -16.45
C ASP A 90 19.56 9.74 -16.00
N HIS A 91 18.35 9.76 -15.42
CA HIS A 91 17.67 8.54 -15.00
C HIS A 91 17.45 7.58 -16.17
N ASN A 92 17.34 8.06 -17.41
CA ASN A 92 17.23 7.21 -18.59
C ASN A 92 18.44 6.29 -18.76
N GLN A 93 19.65 6.73 -18.39
CA GLN A 93 20.86 5.91 -18.48
C GLN A 93 20.92 4.83 -17.39
N ARG A 94 20.23 5.05 -16.27
CA ARG A 94 20.17 4.14 -15.11
C ARG A 94 18.74 3.71 -14.81
N TRP A 95 17.92 3.56 -15.86
CA TRP A 95 16.46 3.47 -15.75
C TRP A 95 16.02 2.45 -14.72
N LEU A 96 16.47 1.19 -14.87
CA LEU A 96 16.12 0.11 -13.97
C LEU A 96 16.48 0.38 -12.51
N LYS A 97 17.62 1.07 -12.26
CA LYS A 97 18.06 1.40 -10.90
C LYS A 97 17.11 2.40 -10.24
N VAL A 98 16.56 3.34 -11.00
CA VAL A 98 15.73 4.41 -10.48
C VAL A 98 14.25 4.04 -10.43
N THR A 99 13.75 3.32 -11.43
CA THR A 99 12.30 3.09 -11.57
C THR A 99 11.83 1.78 -10.97
N ARG A 100 12.68 0.76 -10.81
CA ARG A 100 12.28 -0.48 -10.12
C ARG A 100 11.80 -0.23 -8.68
N PRO A 101 12.49 0.58 -7.85
CA PRO A 101 12.00 0.91 -6.51
C PRO A 101 10.62 1.57 -6.50
N ILE A 102 10.31 2.43 -7.49
CA ILE A 102 8.99 3.05 -7.64
C ILE A 102 7.90 1.99 -7.83
N LEU A 103 8.15 1.00 -8.70
CA LEU A 103 7.22 -0.10 -8.93
C LEU A 103 7.10 -1.00 -7.70
N GLU A 104 8.20 -1.33 -7.05
CA GLU A 104 8.22 -2.15 -5.84
C GLU A 104 7.40 -1.53 -4.70
N ALA A 105 7.60 -0.23 -4.44
CA ALA A 105 6.82 0.51 -3.46
C ALA A 105 5.32 0.52 -3.80
N PHE A 106 5.00 0.76 -5.07
CA PHE A 106 3.62 0.71 -5.54
C PHE A 106 2.97 -0.66 -5.31
N TRP A 107 3.64 -1.75 -5.69
CA TRP A 107 3.07 -3.10 -5.55
C TRP A 107 2.89 -3.53 -4.11
N HIS A 108 3.85 -3.22 -3.24
CA HIS A 108 3.70 -3.49 -1.81
C HIS A 108 2.56 -2.67 -1.19
N ALA A 109 2.42 -1.40 -1.56
CA ALA A 109 1.31 -0.57 -1.09
C ALA A 109 -0.03 -1.09 -1.61
N LYS A 110 -0.13 -1.38 -2.92
CA LYS A 110 -1.35 -1.92 -3.55
C LYS A 110 -1.76 -3.25 -2.91
N TYR A 111 -0.82 -4.18 -2.71
CA TYR A 111 -1.11 -5.46 -2.05
C TYR A 111 -1.76 -5.25 -0.66
N MET A 112 -1.23 -4.32 0.13
CA MET A 112 -1.78 -4.00 1.45
C MET A 112 -3.17 -3.36 1.34
N LEU A 113 -3.40 -2.49 0.34
CA LEU A 113 -4.72 -1.94 0.06
C LEU A 113 -5.73 -3.04 -0.32
N GLU A 114 -5.34 -3.97 -1.19
CA GLU A 114 -6.18 -5.10 -1.60
C GLU A 114 -6.56 -5.97 -0.40
N GLN A 115 -5.61 -6.25 0.51
CA GLN A 115 -5.91 -6.96 1.75
C GLN A 115 -6.85 -6.14 2.64
N ALA A 116 -6.62 -4.84 2.78
CA ALA A 116 -7.46 -3.97 3.61
C ALA A 116 -8.91 -3.94 3.10
N VAL A 117 -9.11 -3.82 1.79
CA VAL A 117 -10.43 -3.90 1.14
C VAL A 117 -11.08 -5.26 1.35
N LYS A 118 -10.34 -6.34 1.09
CA LYS A 118 -10.83 -7.72 1.21
C LYS A 118 -11.32 -8.04 2.62
N TYR A 119 -10.58 -7.60 3.64
CA TYR A 119 -10.90 -7.90 5.04
C TYR A 119 -11.73 -6.82 5.74
N GLY A 120 -12.04 -5.71 5.07
CA GLY A 120 -13.00 -4.71 5.55
C GLY A 120 -14.39 -5.33 5.75
N GLY A 121 -14.78 -5.52 7.00
CA GLY A 121 -16.04 -6.19 7.38
C GLY A 121 -16.05 -7.70 7.19
N PHE A 122 -14.88 -8.35 7.06
CA PHE A 122 -14.79 -9.81 7.01
C PHE A 122 -14.90 -10.46 8.40
N TYR A 123 -14.35 -9.79 9.41
CA TYR A 123 -14.45 -10.21 10.80
C TYR A 123 -15.30 -9.19 11.58
N ASP A 124 -16.19 -9.67 12.44
CA ASP A 124 -16.91 -8.83 13.42
C ASP A 124 -16.20 -8.83 14.79
N THR A 125 -15.44 -9.88 15.07
CA THR A 125 -14.71 -10.08 16.33
C THR A 125 -13.32 -10.67 16.05
N PRO A 126 -12.35 -10.51 16.97
CA PRO A 126 -11.04 -11.13 16.86
C PRO A 126 -11.13 -12.64 16.56
N PRO A 127 -10.61 -13.10 15.42
CA PRO A 127 -10.68 -14.51 15.07
C PRO A 127 -9.62 -15.31 15.82
N ARG A 128 -9.90 -16.59 16.08
CA ARG A 128 -8.90 -17.52 16.64
C ARG A 128 -7.84 -17.97 15.64
N ILE A 129 -8.18 -17.96 14.34
CA ILE A 129 -7.31 -18.34 13.24
C ILE A 129 -7.32 -17.20 12.22
N LEU A 130 -6.14 -16.71 11.86
CA LEU A 130 -5.97 -15.58 10.95
C LEU A 130 -5.79 -16.09 9.52
N GLU A 131 -6.61 -15.57 8.61
CA GLU A 131 -6.33 -15.70 7.18
C GLU A 131 -5.08 -14.90 6.81
N SER A 132 -4.25 -15.42 5.90
CA SER A 132 -2.92 -14.87 5.61
C SER A 132 -2.92 -13.40 5.20
N GLY A 133 -3.94 -12.94 4.46
CA GLY A 133 -4.03 -11.53 4.05
C GLY A 133 -4.36 -10.59 5.22
N PHE A 134 -5.15 -11.05 6.20
CA PHE A 134 -5.39 -10.28 7.42
C PHE A 134 -4.14 -10.29 8.31
N ALA A 135 -3.44 -11.43 8.41
CA ALA A 135 -2.14 -11.50 9.09
C ALA A 135 -1.09 -10.56 8.46
N ALA A 136 -1.12 -10.37 7.13
CA ALA A 136 -0.25 -9.42 6.44
C ALA A 136 -0.52 -7.97 6.88
N LEU A 137 -1.79 -7.59 7.05
CA LEU A 137 -2.16 -6.27 7.59
C LEU A 137 -1.66 -6.10 9.03
N LEU A 138 -1.78 -7.13 9.89
CA LEU A 138 -1.23 -7.05 11.25
C LEU A 138 0.29 -6.87 11.21
N CYS A 139 0.98 -7.63 10.35
CA CYS A 139 2.43 -7.51 10.16
C CYS A 139 2.86 -6.14 9.63
N LEU A 140 2.01 -5.47 8.84
CA LEU A 140 2.23 -4.10 8.38
C LEU A 140 2.31 -3.13 9.56
N TYR A 141 1.57 -3.35 10.65
CA TYR A 141 1.62 -2.52 11.87
C TYR A 141 2.52 -3.12 12.97
N GLY A 142 3.39 -4.07 12.61
CA GLY A 142 4.32 -4.70 13.56
C GLY A 142 3.65 -5.68 14.54
N TRP A 143 2.38 -6.00 14.35
CA TRP A 143 1.66 -7.00 15.12
C TRP A 143 1.90 -8.40 14.54
N ARG A 144 2.25 -9.34 15.41
CA ARG A 144 2.55 -10.75 15.11
C ARG A 144 1.80 -11.64 16.07
#